data_AF-A0A8I2G8Y1-F1
#
_entry.id   AF-A0A8I2G8Y1-F1
#
_cell.length_a   1.000
_cell.length_b   1.000
_cell.length_c   1.000
_cell.angle_alpha   90.00
_cell.angle_beta   90.00
_cell.angle_gamma   90.00
#
_symmetry.space_group_name_H-M   'P 1'
#
loop_
_entity.id
_entity.type
_entity.pdbx_description
1 polymer ?
#
loop_
_entity_poly.entity_id
_entity_poly.type
_entity_poly.pdbx_seq_one_letter_code
_entity_poly.pdbx_strand_id
1 'polypeptide(L)'
;KSTDKKGSQGERPEGKEKESKNESEMEKLMNRHLDWMQTRGFTQDTIKNSRYGINCFITWCDERGISSPNEVSTAVLARYQRYLYHHR
;
A
#
# COMPACT_ATOMS: atom_id res chain seq x y z
N LYS A 1 -44.33 -10.91 28.37
CA LYS A 1 -44.15 -11.35 26.97
C LYS A 1 -42.77 -10.92 26.52
N SER A 2 -41.85 -11.87 26.47
CA SER A 2 -40.56 -11.77 25.80
C SER A 2 -40.75 -11.56 24.29
N THR A 3 -39.84 -10.82 23.67
CA THR A 3 -39.14 -11.27 22.45
C THR A 3 -37.74 -10.69 22.44
N ASP A 4 -36.79 -11.56 22.74
CA ASP A 4 -35.36 -11.52 22.44
C ASP A 4 -35.01 -11.19 20.98
N LYS A 5 -33.92 -10.42 20.79
CA LYS A 5 -32.79 -10.70 19.85
C LYS A 5 -31.84 -9.48 19.88
N LYS A 6 -30.74 -9.53 20.63
CA LYS A 6 -29.43 -10.10 20.26
C LYS A 6 -28.92 -9.56 18.91
N GLY A 7 -28.29 -8.39 18.97
CA GLY A 7 -27.32 -7.94 17.98
C GLY A 7 -25.94 -7.95 18.63
N SER A 8 -25.24 -9.08 18.52
CA SER A 8 -23.82 -9.19 18.85
C SER A 8 -23.06 -8.13 18.05
N GLN A 9 -22.54 -7.10 18.72
CA GLN A 9 -21.36 -6.42 18.21
C GLN A 9 -20.24 -7.44 18.27
N GLY A 10 -19.89 -7.98 17.10
CA GLY A 10 -18.73 -8.83 16.96
C GLY A 10 -17.52 -8.04 17.43
N GLU A 11 -16.98 -8.45 18.57
CA GLU A 11 -15.60 -8.20 18.92
C GLU A 11 -14.77 -8.72 17.74
N ARG A 12 -14.08 -7.81 17.07
CA ARG A 12 -13.12 -8.15 16.02
C ARG A 12 -11.76 -8.29 16.71
N PRO A 13 -11.26 -9.51 16.95
CA PRO A 13 -9.93 -9.65 17.50
C PRO A 13 -8.91 -9.65 16.37
N GLU A 14 -7.68 -9.32 16.76
CA GLU A 14 -6.41 -9.60 16.07
C GLU A 14 -5.98 -8.67 14.92
N GLY A 15 -4.72 -8.21 15.01
CA GLY A 15 -4.07 -7.59 13.87
C GLY A 15 -2.75 -6.87 14.08
N LYS A 16 -1.92 -7.32 15.03
CA LYS A 16 -0.46 -7.14 15.11
C LYS A 16 0.11 -5.71 15.25
N GLU A 17 0.68 -5.48 16.43
CA GLU A 17 1.74 -4.52 16.68
C GLU A 17 2.76 -4.58 15.53
N LYS A 18 2.88 -3.48 14.79
CA LYS A 18 3.83 -3.35 13.69
C LYS A 18 5.22 -3.28 14.29
N GLU A 19 5.85 -4.44 14.34
CA GLU A 19 7.24 -4.62 14.71
C GLU A 19 8.15 -3.78 13.79
N SER A 20 9.15 -3.20 14.44
CA SER A 20 9.98 -2.11 13.95
C SER A 20 10.92 -2.50 12.79
N LYS A 21 10.79 -1.75 11.69
CA LYS A 21 11.85 -1.24 10.81
C LYS A 21 12.78 -2.25 10.13
N ASN A 22 12.25 -2.96 9.14
CA ASN A 22 12.99 -3.13 7.90
C ASN A 22 12.19 -2.42 6.81
N GLU A 23 12.47 -1.14 6.56
CA GLU A 23 11.94 -0.48 5.37
C GLU A 23 12.36 -1.29 4.15
N SER A 24 11.40 -1.79 3.39
CA SER A 24 11.65 -2.50 2.14
C SER A 24 12.50 -1.62 1.22
N GLU A 25 13.38 -2.20 0.41
CA GLU A 25 14.16 -1.44 -0.58
C GLU A 25 13.24 -0.61 -1.50
N MET A 26 12.04 -1.12 -1.77
CA MET A 26 10.99 -0.41 -2.51
C MET A 26 10.45 0.80 -1.74
N GLU A 27 10.27 0.69 -0.43
CA GLU A 27 9.82 1.80 0.42
C GLU A 27 10.88 2.89 0.55
N LYS A 28 12.17 2.52 0.60
CA LYS A 28 13.28 3.49 0.57
C LYS A 28 13.28 4.29 -0.72
N LEU A 29 13.07 3.63 -1.87
CA LEU A 29 12.95 4.30 -3.17
C LEU A 29 11.72 5.21 -3.24
N MET A 30 10.59 4.77 -2.69
CA MET A 30 9.39 5.60 -2.56
C MET A 30 9.70 6.86 -1.75
N ASN A 31 10.29 6.73 -0.55
CA ASN A 31 10.61 7.88 0.31
C ASN A 31 11.56 8.85 -0.39
N ARG A 32 12.59 8.35 -1.11
CA ARG A 32 13.47 9.19 -1.93
C ARG A 32 12.72 9.95 -3.02
N HIS A 33 11.75 9.32 -3.69
CA HIS A 33 10.93 9.99 -4.69
C HIS A 33 10.07 11.10 -4.08
N LEU A 34 9.47 10.85 -2.91
CA LEU A 34 8.64 11.83 -2.20
C LEU A 34 9.47 13.03 -1.70
N ASP A 35 10.69 12.80 -1.23
CA ASP A 35 11.64 13.86 -0.84
C ASP A 35 12.03 14.75 -2.04
N TRP A 36 12.27 14.12 -3.20
CA TRP A 36 12.48 14.86 -4.45
C TRP A 36 11.25 15.69 -4.84
N MET A 37 10.04 15.13 -4.72
CA MET A 37 8.80 15.90 -4.96
C MET A 37 8.66 17.07 -4.00
N GLN A 38 8.99 16.88 -2.73
CA GLN A 38 8.96 17.96 -1.74
C GLN A 38 9.94 19.08 -2.11
N THR A 39 11.16 18.73 -2.50
CA THR A 39 12.20 19.69 -2.94
C THR A 39 11.80 20.45 -4.20
N ARG A 40 11.00 19.84 -5.08
CA ARG A 40 10.47 20.46 -6.31
C ARG A 40 9.26 21.38 -6.06
N GLY A 41 8.74 21.45 -4.84
CA GLY A 41 7.62 22.31 -4.49
C GLY A 41 6.24 21.74 -4.82
N PHE A 42 6.11 20.41 -4.97
CA PHE A 42 4.80 19.78 -5.08
C PHE A 42 3.98 19.99 -3.79
N THR A 43 2.66 20.07 -3.92
CA THR A 43 1.79 20.24 -2.74
C THR A 43 1.78 18.97 -1.90
N GLN A 44 1.50 19.12 -0.61
CA GLN A 44 1.40 18.00 0.33
C GLN A 44 0.33 16.98 -0.11
N ASP A 45 -0.77 17.45 -0.70
CA ASP A 45 -1.82 16.56 -1.19
C ASP A 45 -1.37 15.74 -2.40
N THR A 46 -0.60 16.33 -3.32
CA THR A 46 0.01 15.58 -4.43
C THR A 46 1.00 14.54 -3.91
N ILE A 47 1.85 14.89 -2.93
CA ILE A 47 2.80 13.97 -2.31
C ILE A 47 2.08 12.82 -1.59
N LYS A 48 0.99 13.10 -0.87
CA LYS A 48 0.15 12.07 -0.22
C LYS A 48 -0.49 11.13 -1.23
N ASN A 49 -1.04 11.66 -2.33
CA ASN A 49 -1.62 10.84 -3.39
C ASN A 49 -0.56 9.95 -4.07
N SER A 50 0.62 10.50 -4.35
CA SER A 50 1.74 9.71 -4.88
C SER A 50 2.17 8.62 -3.90
N ARG A 51 2.30 8.94 -2.60
CA ARG A 51 2.61 7.96 -1.55
C ARG A 51 1.58 6.84 -1.54
N TYR A 52 0.29 7.17 -1.57
CA TYR A 52 -0.78 6.18 -1.59
C TYR A 52 -0.68 5.26 -2.81
N GLY A 53 -0.54 5.82 -4.02
CA GLY A 53 -0.43 5.04 -5.24
C GLY A 53 0.80 4.12 -5.27
N ILE A 54 1.96 4.62 -4.85
CA ILE A 54 3.19 3.82 -4.79
C ILE A 54 3.07 2.75 -3.71
N ASN A 55 2.48 3.06 -2.55
CA ASN A 55 2.27 2.07 -1.49
C ASN A 55 1.33 0.94 -1.94
N CYS A 56 0.24 1.25 -2.65
CA CYS A 56 -0.61 0.24 -3.26
C CYS A 56 0.15 -0.66 -4.24
N PHE A 57 1.08 -0.10 -5.02
CA PHE A 57 1.95 -0.88 -5.90
C PHE A 57 2.89 -1.80 -5.12
N ILE A 58 3.53 -1.30 -4.05
CA ILE A 58 4.42 -2.09 -3.19
C ILE A 58 3.65 -3.25 -2.55
N THR A 59 2.49 -2.99 -1.95
CA THR A 59 1.65 -4.04 -1.37
C THR A 59 1.24 -5.08 -2.41
N TRP A 60 0.87 -4.65 -3.62
CA TRP A 60 0.54 -5.56 -4.72
C TRP A 60 1.74 -6.41 -5.18
N CYS A 61 2.95 -5.86 -5.10
CA CYS A 61 4.19 -6.59 -5.38
C CYS A 61 4.48 -7.62 -4.28
N ASP A 62 4.35 -7.24 -3.00
CA ASP A 62 4.57 -8.12 -1.85
C ASP A 62 3.65 -9.35 -1.88
N GLU A 63 2.37 -9.17 -2.22
CA GLU A 63 1.41 -10.27 -2.41
C GLU A 63 1.85 -11.31 -3.45
N ARG A 64 2.75 -10.93 -4.37
CA ARG A 64 3.26 -11.76 -5.47
C ARG A 64 4.69 -12.21 -5.23
N GLY A 65 5.25 -11.94 -4.05
CA GLY A 65 6.63 -12.25 -3.70
C GLY A 65 7.67 -11.36 -4.37
N ILE A 66 7.27 -10.22 -4.95
CA ILE A 66 8.16 -9.26 -5.58
C ILE A 66 8.59 -8.26 -4.52
N SER A 67 9.81 -8.43 -3.99
CA SER A 67 10.32 -7.62 -2.87
C SER A 67 11.49 -6.71 -3.27
N SER A 68 12.04 -6.91 -4.47
CA SER A 68 13.19 -6.16 -4.97
C SER A 68 12.82 -5.27 -6.16
N PRO A 69 13.32 -4.02 -6.23
CA PRO A 69 13.13 -3.16 -7.40
C PRO A 69 13.69 -3.76 -8.69
N ASN A 70 14.71 -4.62 -8.60
CA ASN A 70 15.30 -5.28 -9.78
C ASN A 70 14.38 -6.35 -10.39
N GLU A 71 13.41 -6.85 -9.64
CA GLU A 71 12.41 -7.80 -10.12
C GLU A 71 11.26 -7.08 -10.84
N VAL A 72 11.14 -5.75 -10.67
CA VAL A 72 10.14 -4.93 -11.34
C VAL A 72 10.51 -4.76 -12.80
N SER A 73 9.92 -5.58 -13.65
CA SER A 73 10.03 -5.50 -15.11
C SER A 73 8.81 -4.82 -15.74
N THR A 74 8.91 -4.50 -17.03
CA THR A 74 7.79 -3.97 -17.82
C THR A 74 6.57 -4.90 -17.79
N ALA A 75 6.79 -6.22 -17.69
CA ALA A 75 5.72 -7.21 -17.55
C ALA A 75 5.00 -7.12 -16.19
N VAL A 76 5.73 -6.84 -15.10
CA VAL A 76 5.17 -6.59 -13.77
C VAL A 76 4.28 -5.35 -13.80
N LEU A 77 4.77 -4.26 -14.42
CA LEU A 77 3.99 -3.03 -14.57
C LEU A 77 2.72 -3.24 -15.40
N ALA A 78 2.78 -3.98 -16.50
CA ALA A 78 1.60 -4.29 -17.31
C ALA A 78 0.56 -5.12 -16.53
N ARG A 79 1.00 -6.06 -15.68
CA ARG A 79 0.11 -6.80 -14.78
C ARG A 79 -0.52 -5.90 -13.74
N TYR A 80 0.23 -4.96 -13.15
CA TYR A 80 -0.31 -3.99 -12.21
C TYR A 80 -1.33 -3.06 -12.86
N GLN A 81 -1.07 -2.58 -14.07
CA GLN A 81 -2.03 -1.77 -14.83
C GLN A 81 -3.34 -2.52 -15.11
N ARG A 82 -3.26 -3.80 -15.49
CA ARG A 82 -4.46 -4.66 -15.63
C ARG A 82 -5.20 -4.81 -14.30
N TYR A 83 -4.46 -5.01 -13.20
CA TYR A 83 -5.05 -5.07 -11.87
C TYR A 83 -5.81 -3.77 -11.53
N LEU A 84 -5.20 -2.60 -11.74
CA LEU A 84 -5.86 -1.32 -11.53
C LEU A 84 -7.09 -1.12 -12.43
N TYR A 85 -7.09 -1.66 -13.64
CA TYR A 85 -8.27 -1.63 -14.51
C TYR A 85 -9.46 -2.40 -13.93
N HIS A 86 -9.21 -3.51 -13.21
CA HIS A 86 -10.26 -4.33 -12.62
C HIS A 86 -10.66 -3.94 -11.19
N HIS A 87 -9.79 -3.23 -10.47
CA HIS A 87 -9.94 -2.96 -9.03
C HIS A 87 -10.05 -1.47 -8.66
N ARG A 88 -10.10 -0.54 -9.65
CA ARG A 88 -10.34 0.89 -9.41
C ARG A 88 -11.81 1.28 -9.53
#